data_AF-A0A7C2N404-F1
#
_entry.id   AF-A0A7C2N404-F1
#
_cell.length_a   1.000
_cell.length_b   1.000
_cell.length_c   1.000
_cell.angle_alpha   90.00
_cell.angle_beta   90.00
_cell.angle_gamma   90.00
#
_symmetry.space_group_name_H-M   'P 1'
#
loop_
_entity.id
_entity.type
_entity.pdbx_description
1 polymer ?
#
loop_
_entity_poly.entity_id
_entity_poly.type
_entity_poly.pdbx_seq_one_letter_code
_entity_poly.pdbx_strand_id
1 'polypeptide(L)'
;YRLHWMAEVPYFPKKDLARAVALRVGRGGEFGKERPANAKKIVIEWDGEILKSIPWGVRPAVIVSTSRGTVSLTRSEAIWYTPRWRSEFDITVDGGDPVELRCHLELEGTPITETWLYQYHP
;
A
#
# COMPACT_ATOMS: atom_id res chain seq x y z
N TYR A 1 -8.08 29.32 9.22
CA TYR A 1 -7.25 28.10 9.18
C TYR A 1 -6.32 28.08 10.38
N ARG A 2 -5.80 26.91 10.78
CA ARG A 2 -4.72 26.78 11.77
C ARG A 2 -3.61 25.99 11.10
N LEU A 3 -2.37 26.40 11.30
CA LEU A 3 -1.19 25.71 10.79
C LEU A 3 -0.37 25.24 11.98
N HIS A 4 0.28 24.10 11.86
CA HIS A 4 1.04 23.45 12.93
C HIS A 4 2.43 23.08 12.39
N TRP A 5 3.47 23.34 13.18
CA TRP A 5 4.87 23.04 12.85
C TRP A 5 5.38 22.07 13.91
N MET A 6 5.17 20.79 13.66
CA MET A 6 5.52 19.71 14.58
C MET A 6 6.09 18.54 13.78
N ALA A 7 6.79 17.64 14.46
CA ALA A 7 7.33 16.43 13.84
C ALA A 7 6.23 15.47 13.36
N GLU A 8 5.07 15.50 14.02
CA GLU A 8 3.91 14.67 13.68
C GLU A 8 2.70 15.52 13.34
N VAL A 9 1.89 15.03 12.40
CA VAL A 9 0.65 15.68 11.99
C VAL A 9 -0.33 15.65 13.16
N PRO A 10 -0.75 16.80 13.70
CA PRO A 10 -1.73 16.83 14.76
C PRO A 10 -3.06 16.25 14.29
N TYR A 11 -3.70 15.45 15.15
CA TYR A 11 -5.00 14.84 14.90
C TYR A 11 -5.01 13.77 13.78
N PHE A 12 -3.83 13.30 13.31
CA PHE A 12 -3.70 12.26 12.30
C PHE A 12 -2.65 11.20 12.67
N PRO A 13 -2.90 9.90 12.43
CA PRO A 13 -4.17 9.34 11.96
C PRO A 13 -5.26 9.45 13.02
N LYS A 14 -6.54 9.44 12.62
CA LYS A 14 -7.62 9.13 13.57
C LYS A 14 -7.24 7.81 14.24
N LYS A 15 -7.50 7.65 15.54
CA LYS A 15 -7.13 6.44 16.32
C LYS A 15 -7.49 5.12 15.63
N ASP A 16 -8.43 5.17 14.70
CA ASP A 16 -9.05 4.03 14.02
C ASP A 16 -8.39 3.67 12.66
N LEU A 17 -7.37 4.40 12.19
CA LEU A 17 -6.71 4.12 10.90
C LEU A 17 -5.19 4.04 11.02
N ALA A 18 -4.57 3.14 10.26
CA ALA A 18 -3.14 3.11 10.03
C ALA A 18 -2.72 4.03 8.89
N ARG A 19 -1.50 4.55 8.93
CA ARG A 19 -0.94 5.45 7.90
C ARG A 19 0.15 4.76 7.08
N ALA A 20 0.35 5.19 5.85
CA ALA A 20 1.50 4.80 5.07
C ALA A 20 2.76 5.44 5.67
N VAL A 21 3.78 4.63 5.95
CA VAL A 21 5.06 5.09 6.53
C VAL A 21 6.24 4.90 5.60
N ALA A 22 6.09 4.05 4.57
CA ALA A 22 7.11 3.88 3.55
C ALA A 22 6.51 3.42 2.23
N LEU A 23 7.12 3.87 1.14
CA LEU A 23 6.90 3.38 -0.21
C LEU A 23 8.23 2.83 -0.74
N ARG A 24 8.19 1.63 -1.33
CA ARG A 24 9.30 1.06 -2.08
C ARG A 24 8.82 0.61 -3.45
N VAL A 25 9.60 0.94 -4.46
CA VAL A 25 9.32 0.57 -5.86
C VAL A 25 10.47 -0.28 -6.38
N GLY A 26 10.13 -1.42 -6.99
CA GLY A 26 11.11 -2.37 -7.51
C GLY A 26 10.68 -2.99 -8.84
N ARG A 27 11.46 -3.97 -9.29
CA ARG A 27 11.10 -4.77 -10.48
C ARG A 27 9.93 -5.69 -10.12
N GLY A 28 8.90 -5.69 -10.97
CA GLY A 28 7.78 -6.61 -10.88
C GLY A 28 8.13 -8.01 -11.39
N GLY A 29 7.19 -8.93 -11.21
CA GLY A 29 7.28 -10.33 -11.58
C GLY A 29 7.24 -11.28 -10.39
N GLU A 30 6.89 -12.53 -10.68
CA GLU A 30 6.95 -13.63 -9.73
C GLU A 30 8.40 -14.04 -9.46
N PHE A 31 8.67 -14.46 -8.23
CA PHE A 31 9.99 -14.97 -7.86
C PHE A 31 10.32 -16.24 -8.63
N GLY A 32 11.51 -16.32 -9.22
CA GLY A 32 11.99 -17.50 -9.96
C GLY A 32 11.45 -17.64 -11.38
N LYS A 33 10.58 -16.74 -11.85
CA LYS A 33 10.13 -16.69 -13.24
C LYS A 33 10.86 -15.61 -14.04
N GLU A 34 10.75 -15.69 -15.36
CA GLU A 34 11.19 -14.61 -16.24
C GLU A 34 10.48 -13.31 -15.84
N ARG A 35 11.23 -12.21 -15.81
CA ARG A 35 10.68 -10.92 -15.38
C ARG A 35 9.81 -10.34 -16.50
N PRO A 36 8.54 -10.01 -16.23
CA PRO A 36 7.71 -9.34 -17.21
C PRO A 36 8.31 -7.98 -17.58
N ALA A 37 8.30 -7.65 -18.87
CA ALA A 37 8.62 -6.30 -19.31
C ALA A 37 7.65 -5.29 -18.68
N ASN A 38 8.15 -4.11 -18.35
CA ASN A 38 7.37 -2.99 -17.84
C ASN A 38 6.60 -3.22 -16.52
N ALA A 39 6.84 -4.35 -15.83
CA ALA A 39 6.26 -4.61 -14.53
C ALA A 39 7.06 -3.94 -13.40
N LYS A 40 6.36 -3.26 -12.49
CA LYS A 40 6.92 -2.66 -11.28
C LYS A 40 6.20 -3.18 -10.07
N LYS A 41 6.98 -3.56 -9.05
CA LYS A 41 6.45 -3.93 -7.75
C LYS A 41 6.34 -2.70 -6.87
N ILE A 42 5.16 -2.46 -6.33
CA ILE A 42 4.88 -1.42 -5.35
C ILE A 42 4.72 -2.09 -3.99
N VAL A 43 5.45 -1.60 -3.00
CA VAL A 43 5.35 -2.04 -1.60
C VAL A 43 5.08 -0.84 -0.72
N ILE A 44 3.97 -0.87 0.00
CA ILE A 44 3.56 0.18 0.96
C ILE A 44 3.63 -0.43 2.35
N GLU A 45 4.35 0.20 3.28
CA GLU A 45 4.30 -0.16 4.70
C GLU A 45 3.29 0.70 5.43
N TRP A 46 2.51 0.06 6.29
CA TRP A 46 1.47 0.66 7.12
C TRP A 46 1.83 0.54 8.59
N ASP A 47 1.59 1.61 9.34
CA ASP A 47 1.80 1.67 10.78
C ASP A 47 0.59 2.31 11.48
N GLY A 48 0.16 1.72 12.59
CA GLY A 48 -0.99 2.17 13.35
C GLY A 48 -1.53 1.10 14.31
N GLU A 49 -2.07 1.55 15.44
CA GLU A 49 -2.58 0.66 16.50
C GLU A 49 -3.70 -0.26 16.03
N ILE A 50 -4.55 0.20 15.10
CA ILE A 50 -5.64 -0.61 14.52
C ILE A 50 -5.12 -1.90 13.86
N LEU A 51 -3.88 -1.94 13.37
CA LEU A 51 -3.33 -3.15 12.73
C LEU A 51 -3.15 -4.30 13.74
N LYS A 52 -3.10 -4.01 15.03
CA LYS A 52 -3.05 -5.02 16.09
C LYS A 52 -4.40 -5.72 16.29
N SER A 53 -5.49 -5.19 15.74
CA SER A 53 -6.82 -5.83 15.81
C SER A 53 -6.98 -6.98 14.79
N ILE A 54 -6.07 -7.09 13.82
CA ILE A 54 -6.11 -8.15 12.81
C ILE A 54 -5.90 -9.51 13.51
N PRO A 55 -6.87 -10.44 13.44
CA PRO A 55 -6.72 -11.74 14.08
C PRO A 55 -5.56 -12.53 13.51
N TRP A 56 -4.96 -13.39 14.33
CA TRP A 56 -3.88 -14.27 13.87
C TRP A 56 -4.34 -15.17 12.72
N GLY A 57 -3.53 -15.26 11.68
CA GLY A 57 -3.84 -16.04 10.47
C GLY A 57 -4.74 -15.31 9.46
N VAL A 58 -5.33 -14.17 9.82
CA VAL A 58 -6.14 -13.35 8.90
C VAL A 58 -5.25 -12.38 8.17
N ARG A 59 -5.52 -12.18 6.87
CA ARG A 59 -4.83 -11.19 6.03
C ARG A 59 -5.86 -10.17 5.54
N PRO A 60 -5.66 -8.87 5.79
CA PRO A 60 -6.54 -7.84 5.25
C PRO A 60 -6.43 -7.82 3.73
N ALA A 61 -7.55 -7.52 3.05
CA ALA A 61 -7.57 -7.36 1.61
C ALA A 61 -6.82 -6.07 1.23
N VAL A 62 -5.95 -6.17 0.21
CA VAL A 62 -5.35 -4.99 -0.40
C VAL A 62 -6.28 -4.53 -1.51
N ILE A 63 -6.92 -3.39 -1.31
CA ILE A 63 -7.79 -2.77 -2.31
C ILE A 63 -6.96 -1.77 -3.08
N VAL A 64 -6.77 -2.02 -4.37
CA VAL A 64 -5.96 -1.20 -5.25
C VAL A 64 -6.73 -0.88 -6.52
N SER A 65 -6.67 0.38 -6.95
CA SER A 65 -7.17 0.81 -8.25
C SER A 65 -6.09 1.56 -9.02
N THR A 66 -6.10 1.40 -10.33
CA THR A 66 -5.18 2.08 -11.25
C THR A 66 -5.97 2.80 -12.34
N SER A 67 -5.52 3.98 -12.78
CA SER A 67 -6.13 4.68 -13.91
C SER A 67 -5.86 3.99 -15.25
N ARG A 68 -4.73 3.30 -15.39
CA ARG A 68 -4.38 2.49 -16.57
C ARG A 68 -3.40 1.36 -16.23
N GLY A 69 -3.23 0.45 -17.18
CA GLY A 69 -2.42 -0.76 -16.97
C GLY A 69 -3.19 -1.80 -16.16
N THR A 70 -2.45 -2.82 -15.70
CA THR A 70 -3.02 -3.94 -14.96
C THR A 70 -2.33 -4.10 -13.61
N VAL A 71 -3.13 -4.44 -12.60
CA VAL A 71 -2.64 -4.79 -11.27
C VAL A 71 -2.62 -6.31 -11.14
N SER A 72 -1.52 -6.85 -10.64
CA SER A 72 -1.36 -8.28 -10.39
C SER A 72 -0.57 -8.53 -9.10
N LEU A 73 -0.50 -9.79 -8.67
CA LEU A 73 0.30 -10.23 -7.51
C LEU A 73 0.02 -9.45 -6.21
N THR A 74 -1.23 -9.06 -6.02
CA THR A 74 -1.72 -8.31 -4.87
C THR A 74 -1.71 -9.19 -3.62
N ARG A 75 -1.03 -8.75 -2.55
CA ARG A 75 -0.99 -9.43 -1.26
C ARG A 75 -0.71 -8.48 -0.11
N SER A 76 -1.25 -8.81 1.07
CA SER A 76 -0.84 -8.22 2.34
C SER A 76 0.00 -9.21 3.15
N GLU A 77 1.00 -8.70 3.87
CA GLU A 77 1.84 -9.50 4.76
C GLU A 77 2.16 -8.69 6.02
N ALA A 78 2.18 -9.36 7.17
CA ALA A 78 2.71 -8.78 8.39
C ALA A 78 4.24 -8.72 8.31
N ILE A 79 4.84 -7.66 8.86
CA ILE A 79 6.29 -7.56 9.00
C ILE A 79 6.68 -8.16 10.35
N TRP A 80 7.33 -9.32 10.31
CA TRP A 80 7.77 -10.04 11.50
C TRP A 80 8.52 -9.16 12.49
N TYR A 81 8.23 -9.34 13.78
CA TYR A 81 8.81 -8.59 14.91
C TYR A 81 8.51 -7.10 14.92
N THR A 82 7.54 -6.63 14.14
CA THR A 82 7.06 -5.24 14.16
C THR A 82 5.52 -5.19 14.21
N PRO A 83 4.91 -4.08 14.64
CA PRO A 83 3.46 -3.90 14.53
C PRO A 83 2.99 -3.55 13.11
N ARG A 84 3.89 -3.57 12.12
CA ARG A 84 3.63 -3.07 10.77
C ARG A 84 3.11 -4.16 9.84
N TRP A 85 2.35 -3.70 8.86
CA TRP A 85 1.89 -4.49 7.74
C TRP A 85 2.43 -3.91 6.44
N ARG A 86 2.54 -4.73 5.41
CA ARG A 86 2.83 -4.27 4.06
C ARG A 86 1.77 -4.73 3.09
N SER A 87 1.43 -3.84 2.16
CA SER A 87 0.72 -4.17 0.93
C SER A 87 1.73 -4.28 -0.18
N GLU A 88 1.61 -5.32 -1.00
CA GLU A 88 2.42 -5.50 -2.20
C GLU A 88 1.49 -5.77 -3.38
N PHE A 89 1.79 -5.13 -4.51
CA PHE A 89 1.15 -5.42 -5.78
C PHE A 89 2.08 -5.02 -6.91
N ASP A 90 1.88 -5.63 -8.07
CA ASP A 90 2.60 -5.30 -9.29
C ASP A 90 1.69 -4.49 -10.21
N ILE A 91 2.26 -3.46 -10.81
CA ILE A 91 1.65 -2.71 -11.91
C ILE A 91 2.40 -3.03 -13.19
N THR A 92 1.66 -3.35 -14.24
CA THR A 92 2.21 -3.46 -15.60
C THR A 92 1.55 -2.40 -16.45
N VAL A 93 2.37 -1.55 -17.07
CA VAL A 93 1.88 -0.42 -17.86
C VAL A 93 2.80 -0.17 -19.04
N ASP A 94 2.22 0.07 -20.21
CA ASP A 94 2.95 0.45 -21.42
C ASP A 94 2.87 1.95 -21.67
N GLY A 95 3.92 2.53 -22.26
CA GLY A 95 4.00 3.97 -22.57
C GLY A 95 4.47 4.84 -21.40
N GLY A 96 4.73 6.12 -21.67
CA GLY A 96 5.36 7.05 -20.73
C GLY A 96 4.42 7.98 -19.95
N ASP A 97 3.10 7.90 -20.17
CA ASP A 97 2.16 8.77 -19.47
C ASP A 97 2.13 8.47 -17.96
N PRO A 98 1.61 9.35 -17.10
CA PRO A 98 1.42 9.06 -15.68
C PRO A 98 0.33 7.99 -15.42
N VAL A 99 0.41 7.34 -14.25
CA VAL A 99 -0.58 6.38 -13.74
C VAL A 99 -1.01 6.79 -12.35
N GLU A 100 -2.30 6.97 -12.13
CA GLU A 100 -2.85 7.24 -10.80
C GLU A 100 -3.10 5.93 -10.07
N LEU A 101 -2.52 5.79 -8.89
CA LEU A 101 -2.69 4.64 -8.01
C LEU A 101 -3.39 5.05 -6.73
N ARG A 102 -4.35 4.23 -6.33
CA ARG A 102 -5.00 4.31 -5.03
C ARG A 102 -4.87 2.97 -4.34
N CYS A 103 -4.50 2.96 -3.06
CA CYS A 103 -4.41 1.73 -2.26
C CYS A 103 -4.88 1.95 -0.82
N HIS A 104 -5.57 0.97 -0.25
CA HIS A 104 -5.82 0.86 1.19
C HIS A 104 -5.99 -0.61 1.61
N LEU A 105 -5.89 -0.89 2.91
CA LEU A 105 -6.21 -2.20 3.47
C LEU A 105 -7.64 -2.23 3.99
N GLU A 106 -8.34 -3.34 3.74
CA GLU A 106 -9.65 -3.64 4.33
C GLU A 106 -9.59 -4.91 5.16
N LEU A 107 -10.22 -4.86 6.34
CA LEU A 107 -10.50 -6.03 7.16
C LEU A 107 -12.01 -6.24 7.16
N GLU A 108 -12.48 -7.39 6.66
CA GLU A 108 -13.91 -7.71 6.58
C GLU A 108 -14.76 -6.62 5.90
N GLY A 109 -14.22 -6.01 4.83
CA GLY A 109 -14.87 -4.93 4.08
C GLY A 109 -14.81 -3.55 4.75
N THR A 110 -14.15 -3.44 5.90
CA THR A 110 -13.94 -2.15 6.60
C THR A 110 -12.52 -1.64 6.35
N PRO A 111 -12.33 -0.41 5.85
CA PRO A 111 -11.00 0.18 5.70
C PRO A 111 -10.30 0.36 7.05
N ILE A 112 -9.06 -0.13 7.15
CA ILE A 112 -8.23 -0.05 8.37
C ILE A 112 -6.97 0.81 8.17
N THR A 113 -6.74 1.32 6.96
CA THR A 113 -5.69 2.29 6.66
C THR A 113 -6.27 3.56 6.05
N GLU A 114 -5.48 4.63 6.03
CA GLU A 114 -5.72 5.72 5.10
C GLU A 114 -5.76 5.23 3.65
N THR A 115 -6.37 6.04 2.79
CA THR A 115 -6.23 5.87 1.35
C THR A 115 -4.91 6.49 0.90
N TRP A 116 -3.97 5.64 0.51
CA TRP A 116 -2.73 6.07 -0.14
C TRP A 116 -3.01 6.41 -1.60
N LEU A 117 -2.58 7.61 -2.01
CA LEU A 117 -2.69 8.11 -3.38
C LEU A 117 -1.28 8.39 -3.91
N TYR A 118 -0.99 7.94 -5.12
CA TYR A 118 0.33 8.08 -5.72
C TYR A 118 0.25 8.12 -7.24
N GLN A 119 0.99 9.06 -7.83
CA GLN A 119 1.15 9.15 -9.27
C GLN A 119 2.48 8.46 -9.66
N TYR A 120 2.38 7.34 -10.38
CA TYR A 120 3.53 6.62 -10.92
C TYR A 120 3.88 7.12 -12.32
N HIS A 121 5.15 7.41 -12.55
CA HIS A 121 5.71 7.81 -13.85
C HIS A 121 6.59 6.68 -14.38
N PRO A 122 6.18 5.99 -15.47
CA PRO A 122 6.84 4.82 -16.04
C PRO A 122 8.32 4.96 -16.41
#